data_AF-A0A2R6HBB5-F1
#
_entry.id   AF-A0A2R6HBB5-F1
#
_cell.length_a   1.000
_cell.length_b   1.000
_cell.length_c   1.000
_cell.angle_alpha   90.00
_cell.angle_beta   90.00
_cell.angle_gamma   90.00
#
_symmetry.space_group_name_H-M   'P 1'
#
loop_
_entity.id
_entity.type
_entity.pdbx_description
1 polymer ?
#
loop_
_entity_poly.entity_id
_entity_poly.type
_entity_poly.pdbx_seq_one_letter_code
_entity_poly.pdbx_strand_id
1 'polypeptide(L)'
;MANEVIENVEDRVGDQVIRRKIIKTNDTQYPSGFRYALHYGYTDGRGVIVRYDNENETPGRHERHTSEGVESIDFPGMLALRDRFMNEIDY
;
A
#
# COMPACT_ATOMS: atom_id res chain seq x y z
N MET A 1 1.78 -4.86 21.63
CA MET A 1 1.15 -3.83 20.78
C MET A 1 -0.03 -4.48 20.10
N ALA A 2 -1.24 -3.90 20.21
CA ALA A 2 -2.42 -4.47 19.58
C ALA A 2 -2.43 -4.03 18.11
N ASN A 3 -2.37 -5.00 17.20
CA ASN A 3 -2.49 -4.77 15.77
C ASN A 3 -3.86 -5.29 15.33
N GLU A 4 -4.63 -4.45 14.65
CA GLU A 4 -5.93 -4.82 14.11
C GLU A 4 -5.82 -4.91 12.59
N VAL A 5 -6.15 -6.07 12.03
CA VAL A 5 -6.18 -6.27 10.58
C VAL A 5 -7.48 -5.65 10.06
N ILE A 6 -7.36 -4.55 9.32
CA ILE A 6 -8.50 -3.88 8.67
C ILE A 6 -8.76 -4.52 7.31
N GLU A 7 -7.69 -4.71 6.52
CA GLU A 7 -7.73 -5.42 5.25
C GLU A 7 -6.52 -6.33 5.10
N ASN A 8 -6.75 -7.53 4.57
CA ASN A 8 -5.71 -8.43 4.11
C ASN A 8 -6.30 -9.30 3.01
N VAL A 9 -6.46 -8.71 1.84
CA VAL A 9 -7.12 -9.32 0.68
C VAL A 9 -6.20 -9.31 -0.53
N GLU A 10 -6.35 -10.33 -1.36
CA GLU A 10 -5.64 -10.48 -2.63
C GLU A 10 -6.63 -10.89 -3.71
N ASP A 11 -6.79 -10.04 -4.72
CA ASP A 11 -7.59 -10.32 -5.91
C ASP A 11 -6.64 -10.65 -7.06
N ARG A 12 -6.95 -11.69 -7.82
CA ARG A 12 -6.18 -12.09 -9.01
C ARG A 12 -7.07 -12.09 -10.23
N VAL A 13 -6.64 -11.40 -11.28
CA VAL A 13 -7.36 -11.32 -12.55
C VAL A 13 -6.37 -11.64 -13.66
N GLY A 14 -6.46 -12.86 -14.20
CA GLY A 14 -5.49 -13.35 -15.18
C GLY A 14 -4.07 -13.36 -14.61
N ASP A 15 -3.22 -12.52 -15.18
CA ASP A 15 -1.80 -12.34 -14.82
C ASP A 15 -1.55 -11.14 -13.90
N GLN A 16 -2.61 -10.45 -13.47
CA GLN A 16 -2.57 -9.30 -12.57
C GLN A 16 -2.96 -9.71 -11.14
N VAL A 17 -2.39 -8.99 -10.17
CA VAL A 17 -2.69 -9.15 -8.75
C VAL A 17 -2.87 -7.80 -8.07
N ILE A 18 -3.92 -7.69 -7.25
CA ILE A 18 -4.21 -6.55 -6.38
C ILE A 18 -4.15 -7.05 -4.94
N ARG A 19 -3.17 -6.60 -4.17
CA ARG A 19 -3.05 -6.89 -2.74
C ARG A 19 -3.36 -5.63 -1.95
N ARG A 20 -4.26 -5.74 -0.97
CA ARG A 20 -4.56 -4.67 -0.03
C ARG A 20 -4.35 -5.19 1.38
N LYS A 21 -3.26 -4.77 1.99
CA LYS A 21 -2.93 -5.05 3.37
C LYS A 21 -2.95 -3.74 4.16
N ILE A 22 -3.86 -3.64 5.12
CA ILE A 22 -4.03 -2.49 6.00
C ILE A 22 -4.14 -3.00 7.43
N ILE A 23 -3.21 -2.57 8.28
CA ILE A 23 -3.16 -2.92 9.68
C ILE A 23 -3.17 -1.63 10.49
N LYS A 24 -4.14 -1.49 11.39
CA LYS A 24 -4.14 -0.43 12.39
C LYS A 24 -3.18 -0.81 13.53
N THR A 25 -2.32 0.11 13.92
CA THR A 25 -1.25 -0.13 14.89
C THR A 25 -1.01 1.10 15.76
N ASN A 26 -0.48 0.88 16.97
CA ASN A 26 -0.01 1.93 17.88
C ASN A 26 1.52 1.98 17.95
N ASP A 27 2.22 1.34 17.02
CA ASP A 27 3.66 1.36 16.92
C ASP A 27 4.16 2.74 16.48
N THR A 28 5.08 3.31 17.26
CA THR A 28 5.65 4.65 17.03
C THR A 28 6.42 4.77 15.72
N GLN A 29 6.85 3.66 15.11
CA GLN A 29 7.43 3.65 13.77
C GLN A 29 6.41 4.08 12.69
N TYR A 30 5.11 3.92 12.98
CA TYR A 30 4.01 4.24 12.08
C TYR A 30 3.13 5.34 12.71
N PRO A 31 3.61 6.61 12.73
CA PRO A 31 2.90 7.72 13.35
C PRO A 31 1.52 8.00 12.74
N SER A 32 1.26 7.51 11.53
CA SER A 32 -0.06 7.52 10.88
C SER A 32 -1.11 6.69 11.61
N GLY A 33 -0.69 5.78 12.51
CA GLY A 33 -1.56 4.77 13.14
C GLY A 33 -1.85 3.56 12.24
N PHE A 34 -1.21 3.48 11.06
CA PHE A 34 -1.41 2.40 10.10
C PHE A 34 -0.09 1.90 9.53
N ARG A 35 0.04 0.58 9.43
CA ARG A 35 1.01 -0.11 8.57
C ARG A 35 0.24 -0.66 7.38
N TYR A 36 0.68 -0.33 6.16
CA TYR A 36 -0.03 -0.77 4.97
C TYR A 36 0.91 -1.11 3.81
N ALA A 37 0.39 -1.96 2.91
CA ALA A 37 0.96 -2.25 1.61
C ALA A 37 -0.19 -2.48 0.63
N LEU A 38 -0.40 -1.52 -0.27
CA LEU A 38 -1.33 -1.60 -1.38
C LEU A 38 -0.51 -1.84 -2.64
N HIS A 39 -0.73 -2.96 -3.32
CA HIS A 39 0.11 -3.40 -4.42
C HIS A 39 -0.76 -3.81 -5.59
N TYR A 40 -0.47 -3.24 -6.75
CA TYR A 40 -0.97 -3.67 -8.03
C TYR A 40 0.21 -4.01 -8.94
N GLY A 41 0.20 -5.21 -9.48
CA GLY A 41 1.31 -5.72 -10.26
C GLY A 41 0.96 -7.01 -10.97
N TYR A 42 1.99 -7.67 -11.48
CA TYR A 42 1.84 -8.93 -12.20
C TYR A 42 2.21 -10.13 -11.33
N THR A 43 1.49 -11.24 -11.50
CA THR A 43 1.77 -12.51 -10.81
C THR A 43 2.99 -13.24 -11.37
N ASP A 44 3.45 -12.88 -12.57
CA ASP A 44 4.49 -13.57 -13.33
C ASP A 44 5.87 -12.92 -13.24
N GLY A 45 6.05 -11.96 -12.34
CA GLY A 45 7.35 -11.32 -12.11
C GLY A 45 7.69 -10.19 -13.08
N ARG A 46 6.77 -9.75 -13.96
CA ARG A 46 6.93 -8.49 -14.72
C ARG A 46 7.07 -7.24 -13.83
N GLY A 47 6.76 -7.37 -12.54
CA GLY A 47 7.04 -6.37 -11.53
C GLY A 47 5.79 -5.63 -11.04
N VAL A 48 6.03 -4.47 -10.46
CA VAL A 48 5.02 -3.58 -9.87
C VAL A 48 4.51 -2.63 -10.92
N ILE A 49 3.19 -2.50 -11.04
CA ILE A 49 2.56 -1.43 -11.82
C ILE A 49 2.47 -0.20 -10.91
N VAL A 50 1.82 -0.35 -9.76
CA VAL A 50 1.70 0.68 -8.71
C VAL A 50 1.76 0.01 -7.34
N ARG A 51 2.54 0.56 -6.41
CA ARG A 51 2.50 0.16 -5.00
C ARG A 51 2.57 1.36 -4.08
N TYR A 52 1.71 1.38 -3.07
CA TYR A 52 1.74 2.33 -1.97
C TYR A 52 2.09 1.59 -0.69
N ASP A 53 3.11 2.05 0.02
CA ASP A 53 3.46 1.49 1.34
C ASP A 53 4.12 2.53 2.25
N ASN A 54 4.33 2.13 3.51
CA ASN A 54 5.11 2.87 4.48
C ASN A 54 6.11 1.96 5.21
N GLU A 55 6.52 0.85 4.58
CA GLU A 55 7.48 -0.12 5.12
C GLU A 55 8.88 0.17 4.55
N ASN A 56 9.43 1.33 4.91
CA ASN A 56 10.75 1.77 4.47
C ASN A 56 11.66 2.11 5.66
N GLU A 57 12.93 2.42 5.36
CA GLU A 57 13.96 2.72 6.37
C GLU A 57 13.72 4.03 7.13
N THR A 58 12.83 4.90 6.65
CA THR A 58 12.52 6.20 7.27
C THR A 58 11.16 6.17 7.94
N PRO A 59 11.11 6.16 9.29
CA PRO A 59 9.86 6.12 10.03
C PRO A 59 8.87 7.20 9.60
N GLY A 60 7.61 6.80 9.42
CA GLY A 60 6.53 7.70 9.00
C GLY A 60 6.57 8.20 7.57
N ARG A 61 7.54 7.79 6.74
CA ARG A 61 7.53 8.13 5.31
C ARG A 61 6.55 7.22 4.56
N HIS A 62 5.77 7.83 3.68
CA HIS A 62 4.84 7.15 2.79
C HIS A 62 5.37 7.23 1.37
N GLU A 63 5.30 6.13 0.64
CA GLU A 63 5.89 6.03 -0.69
C GLU A 63 4.89 5.50 -1.71
N ARG A 64 5.00 6.01 -2.93
CA ARG A 64 4.40 5.46 -4.14
C ARG A 64 5.53 4.91 -5.02
N HIS A 65 5.37 3.69 -5.48
CA HIS A 65 6.32 2.94 -6.30
C HIS A 65 5.65 2.64 -7.64
N THR A 66 6.31 2.96 -8.73
CA THR A 66 5.90 2.59 -10.10
C THR A 66 7.08 2.05 -10.88
N SER A 67 6.87 1.70 -12.15
CA SER A 67 7.96 1.40 -13.08
C SER A 67 8.93 2.57 -13.31
N GLU A 68 8.51 3.81 -13.03
CA GLU A 68 9.31 5.02 -13.22
C GLU A 68 10.18 5.35 -12.01
N GLY A 69 9.88 4.78 -10.84
CA GLY A 69 10.68 4.94 -9.63
C GLY A 69 9.85 4.98 -8.35
N VAL A 70 10.45 5.55 -7.31
CA VAL A 70 9.85 5.71 -5.98
C VAL A 70 9.75 7.19 -5.66
N GLU A 71 8.57 7.63 -5.25
CA GLU A 71 8.33 8.99 -4.79
C GLU A 71 7.73 8.98 -3.38
N SER A 72 8.09 10.00 -2.59
CA SER A 72 7.44 10.23 -1.30
C SER A 72 6.13 10.95 -1.51
N ILE A 73 5.11 10.56 -0.75
CA ILE A 73 3.77 11.15 -0.81
C ILE A 73 3.33 11.61 0.58
N ASP A 74 2.39 12.55 0.61
CA ASP A 74 1.67 12.85 1.84
C ASP A 74 0.67 11.74 2.15
N PHE A 75 0.40 11.53 3.45
CA PHE A 75 -0.62 10.59 3.91
C PHE A 75 -1.95 11.32 4.15
N PRO A 76 -2.93 11.20 3.24
CA PRO A 76 -4.23 11.88 3.39
C PRO A 76 -5.15 11.21 4.41
N GLY A 77 -4.69 10.14 5.08
CA GLY A 77 -5.51 9.23 5.86
C GLY A 77 -5.77 7.92 5.10
N MET A 78 -6.09 6.86 5.85
CA MET A 78 -6.09 5.50 5.31
C MET A 78 -7.16 5.28 4.23
N LEU A 79 -8.38 5.77 4.45
CA LEU A 79 -9.48 5.64 3.50
C LEU A 79 -9.18 6.40 2.20
N ALA A 80 -8.75 7.67 2.30
CA ALA A 80 -8.43 8.48 1.12
C ALA A 80 -7.25 7.90 0.32
N LEU A 81 -6.23 7.34 0.98
CA LEU A 81 -5.11 6.69 0.29
C LEU A 81 -5.56 5.40 -0.40
N ARG A 82 -6.39 4.60 0.26
CA ARG A 82 -6.97 3.39 -0.33
C ARG A 82 -7.81 3.72 -1.56
N ASP A 83 -8.69 4.72 -1.48
CA ASP A 83 -9.55 5.12 -2.59
C ASP A 83 -8.71 5.70 -3.74
N ARG A 84 -7.66 6.48 -3.44
CA ARG A 84 -6.68 6.93 -4.44
C ARG A 84 -6.06 5.75 -5.18
N PHE A 85 -5.62 4.72 -4.45
CA PHE A 85 -5.04 3.52 -5.05
C PHE A 85 -6.06 2.78 -5.92
N MET A 86 -7.30 2.57 -5.46
CA MET A 86 -8.33 1.89 -6.24
C MET A 86 -8.68 2.63 -7.53
N ASN A 87 -8.82 3.97 -7.45
CA ASN A 87 -9.07 4.82 -8.61
C ASN A 87 -7.91 4.79 -9.62
N GLU A 88 -6.67 4.68 -9.15
CA GLU A 88 -5.49 4.66 -10.04
C GLU A 88 -5.36 3.36 -10.83
N ILE A 89 -5.89 2.25 -10.30
CA ILE A 89 -5.84 0.94 -10.96
C ILE A 89 -7.13 0.62 -11.72
N ASP A 90 -8.03 1.61 -11.86
CA ASP A 90 -9.35 1.49 -12.50
C ASP A 90 -10.17 0.28 -11.99
N TYR A 91 -10.14 0.01 -10.67
CA TYR A 91 -10.82 -1.12 -10.03
C TYR A 91 -11.91 -0.71 -9.04
#